data_AF-A0AA35RT21-F1
#
_entry.id   AF-A0AA35RT21-F1
#
_cell.length_a   1.000
_cell.length_b   1.000
_cell.length_c   1.000
_cell.angle_alpha   90.00
_cell.angle_beta   90.00
_cell.angle_gamma   90.00
#
_symmetry.space_group_name_H-M   'P 1'
#
loop_
_entity.id
_entity.type
_entity.pdbx_description
1 polymer ?
#
loop_
_entity_poly.entity_id
_entity_poly.type
_entity_poly.pdbx_seq_one_letter_code
_entity_poly.pdbx_strand_id
1 'polypeptide(L)'
;MEFQFGNEDAAFQRDLRQFIADEHVPEWEMGERGSGEENWDRTLDVRRKLAERGWLTMHWPEEYGGQAASPVRTAIFNEAMTYHRAPGRDNFGVRMMGATLMIHGTDEQKAQHLPPVAKGEVQWCQGYSEPESGSDLASLSTRAIRDGDDFVINGSTGKSGRQWGIGATGSCCLPAPTPTRPSIGASASSWLT
;
A
#
# COMPACT_ATOMS: atom_id res chain seq x y z
N MET A 1 -37.67 4.13 -1.36
CA MET A 1 -36.21 4.03 -1.10
C MET A 1 -35.84 2.58 -1.32
N GLU A 2 -34.83 2.33 -2.15
CA GLU A 2 -34.43 1.00 -2.57
C GLU A 2 -33.05 0.72 -1.97
N PHE A 3 -32.91 -0.38 -1.23
CA PHE A 3 -31.70 -0.71 -0.45
C PHE A 3 -30.90 -1.86 -1.04
N GLN A 4 -31.33 -2.39 -2.18
CA GLN A 4 -30.66 -3.50 -2.85
C GLN A 4 -29.56 -2.97 -3.78
N PHE A 5 -28.48 -3.74 -3.96
CA PHE A 5 -27.48 -3.44 -4.97
C PHE A 5 -28.06 -3.61 -6.37
N GLY A 6 -27.58 -2.81 -7.33
CA GLY A 6 -27.85 -3.06 -8.74
C GLY A 6 -27.29 -4.42 -9.18
N ASN A 7 -27.82 -4.96 -10.29
CA ASN A 7 -27.48 -6.30 -10.77
C ASN A 7 -25.96 -6.53 -10.96
N GLU A 8 -25.25 -5.52 -11.46
CA GLU A 8 -23.79 -5.61 -11.69
C GLU A 8 -23.00 -5.66 -10.39
N ASP A 9 -23.37 -4.84 -9.40
CA ASP A 9 -22.71 -4.83 -8.09
C ASP A 9 -23.05 -6.09 -7.27
N ALA A 10 -24.27 -6.61 -7.42
CA ALA A 10 -24.66 -7.91 -6.86
C ALA A 10 -23.88 -9.07 -7.50
N ALA A 11 -23.62 -9.01 -8.81
CA ALA A 11 -22.78 -9.99 -9.50
C ALA A 11 -21.33 -9.90 -9.02
N PHE A 12 -20.76 -8.70 -8.98
CA PHE A 12 -19.42 -8.47 -8.45
C PHE A 12 -19.27 -8.97 -7.00
N GLN A 13 -20.25 -8.71 -6.14
CA GLN A 13 -20.24 -9.21 -4.76
C GLN A 13 -20.15 -10.74 -4.71
N ARG A 14 -20.88 -11.46 -5.59
CA ARG A 14 -20.81 -12.93 -5.65
C ARG A 14 -19.43 -13.40 -6.12
N ASP A 15 -18.91 -12.81 -7.20
CA ASP A 15 -17.61 -13.18 -7.77
C ASP A 15 -16.47 -12.94 -6.78
N LEU A 16 -16.53 -11.83 -6.04
CA LEU A 16 -15.57 -11.51 -5.00
C LEU A 16 -15.65 -12.48 -3.83
N ARG A 17 -16.85 -12.86 -3.38
CA ARG A 17 -17.02 -13.85 -2.33
C ARG A 17 -16.50 -15.22 -2.76
N GLN A 18 -16.75 -15.61 -3.99
CA GLN A 18 -16.22 -16.86 -4.54
C GLN A 18 -14.69 -16.82 -4.59
N PHE A 19 -14.10 -15.74 -5.08
CA PHE A 19 -12.65 -15.56 -5.06
C PHE A 19 -12.05 -15.69 -3.66
N ILE A 20 -12.64 -15.01 -2.68
CA ILE A 20 -12.17 -15.07 -1.30
C ILE A 20 -12.26 -16.50 -0.78
N ALA A 21 -13.35 -17.22 -1.07
CA ALA A 21 -13.52 -18.61 -0.66
C ALA A 21 -12.51 -19.55 -1.32
N ASP A 22 -12.25 -19.38 -2.61
CA ASP A 22 -11.29 -20.19 -3.38
C ASP A 22 -9.84 -19.97 -2.91
N GLU A 23 -9.54 -18.74 -2.49
CA GLU A 23 -8.22 -18.39 -1.99
C GLU A 23 -8.08 -18.58 -0.46
N HIS A 24 -9.19 -18.83 0.26
CA HIS A 24 -9.22 -18.91 1.72
C HIS A 24 -8.30 -20.00 2.25
N VAL A 25 -7.56 -19.68 3.30
CA VAL A 25 -6.83 -20.68 4.09
C VAL A 25 -7.15 -20.52 5.57
N PRO A 26 -7.23 -21.62 6.35
CA PRO A 26 -7.57 -21.59 7.78
C PRO A 26 -6.72 -20.61 8.61
N GLU A 27 -5.46 -20.42 8.25
CA GLU A 27 -4.50 -19.53 8.91
C GLU A 27 -4.94 -18.06 8.92
N TRP A 28 -5.82 -17.63 8.00
CA TRP A 28 -6.34 -16.25 7.97
C TRP A 28 -7.32 -15.95 9.10
N GLU A 29 -7.96 -16.98 9.66
CA GLU A 29 -8.96 -16.81 10.72
C GLU A 29 -8.30 -16.52 12.08
N MET A 30 -7.05 -16.97 12.23
CA MET A 30 -6.29 -16.97 13.49
C MET A 30 -5.28 -15.82 13.63
N GLY A 31 -4.98 -15.10 12.54
CA GLY A 31 -4.00 -14.01 12.53
C GLY A 31 -4.53 -12.68 13.08
N GLU A 32 -3.62 -11.89 13.68
CA GLU A 32 -3.84 -10.45 13.88
C GLU A 32 -4.10 -9.77 12.53
N ARG A 33 -4.72 -8.58 12.52
CA ARG A 33 -5.02 -7.85 11.27
C ARG A 33 -3.74 -7.63 10.44
N GLY A 34 -3.59 -8.40 9.37
CA GLY A 34 -2.44 -8.35 8.49
C GLY A 34 -1.65 -9.66 8.54
N SER A 35 -1.18 -10.12 7.40
CA SER A 35 -0.34 -11.31 7.34
C SER A 35 0.89 -11.12 8.23
N GLY A 36 1.01 -11.93 9.27
CA GLY A 36 2.29 -12.15 9.93
C GLY A 36 3.34 -12.57 8.91
N GLU A 37 4.62 -12.47 9.27
CA GLU A 37 5.74 -12.78 8.37
C GLU A 37 5.61 -14.17 7.72
N GLU A 38 5.05 -15.12 8.46
CA GLU A 38 4.77 -16.49 8.03
C GLU A 38 3.82 -16.57 6.82
N ASN A 39 2.95 -15.58 6.63
CA ASN A 39 1.92 -15.55 5.57
C ASN A 39 2.23 -14.52 4.48
N TRP A 40 3.45 -14.00 4.43
CA TRP A 40 3.81 -12.90 3.51
C TRP A 40 3.77 -13.33 2.05
N ASP A 41 4.37 -14.46 1.69
CA ASP A 41 4.37 -14.96 0.31
C ASP A 41 2.95 -15.19 -0.20
N ARG A 42 2.08 -15.74 0.67
CA ARG A 42 0.67 -15.93 0.34
C ARG A 42 -0.06 -14.60 0.13
N THR A 43 0.29 -13.59 0.91
CA THR A 43 -0.27 -12.24 0.76
C THR A 43 0.11 -11.61 -0.56
N LEU A 44 1.36 -11.76 -0.98
CA LEU A 44 1.83 -11.31 -2.28
C LEU A 44 1.15 -12.06 -3.43
N ASP A 45 0.94 -13.38 -3.30
CA ASP A 45 0.25 -14.16 -4.32
C ASP A 45 -1.22 -13.72 -4.48
N VAL A 46 -1.97 -13.58 -3.38
CA VAL A 46 -3.35 -13.08 -3.42
C VAL A 46 -3.41 -11.65 -3.96
N ARG A 47 -2.45 -10.79 -3.59
CA ARG A 47 -2.35 -9.43 -4.14
C ARG A 47 -2.21 -9.44 -5.67
N ARG A 48 -1.30 -10.26 -6.19
CA ARG A 48 -1.09 -10.38 -7.64
C ARG A 48 -2.37 -10.83 -8.34
N LYS A 49 -3.09 -11.81 -7.79
CA LYS A 49 -4.39 -12.27 -8.33
C LYS A 49 -5.46 -11.18 -8.31
N LEU A 50 -5.48 -10.33 -7.27
CA LEU A 50 -6.34 -9.15 -7.21
C LEU A 50 -5.97 -8.13 -8.28
N ALA A 51 -4.67 -7.91 -8.51
CA ALA A 51 -4.16 -6.99 -9.53
C ALA A 51 -4.49 -7.48 -10.95
N GLU A 52 -4.32 -8.77 -11.24
CA GLU A 52 -4.65 -9.38 -12.54
C GLU A 52 -6.13 -9.20 -12.91
N ARG A 53 -7.02 -9.14 -11.91
CA ARG A 53 -8.45 -8.87 -12.09
C ARG A 53 -8.79 -7.38 -12.10
N GLY A 54 -7.79 -6.51 -11.89
CA GLY A 54 -7.94 -5.07 -11.72
C GLY A 54 -8.70 -4.66 -10.44
N TRP A 55 -8.89 -5.58 -9.50
CA TRP A 55 -9.60 -5.32 -8.24
C TRP A 55 -8.73 -4.57 -7.24
N LEU A 56 -7.40 -4.76 -7.29
CA LEU A 56 -6.45 -4.10 -6.40
C LEU A 56 -6.56 -2.56 -6.49
N THR A 57 -6.65 -2.02 -7.71
CA THR A 57 -6.71 -0.58 -8.02
C THR A 57 -8.04 -0.16 -8.64
N MET A 58 -9.12 -0.92 -8.44
CA MET A 58 -10.38 -0.70 -9.18
C MET A 58 -10.94 0.74 -9.12
N HIS A 59 -10.72 1.44 -8.01
CA HIS A 59 -11.19 2.81 -7.79
C HIS A 59 -10.29 3.88 -8.45
N TRP A 60 -9.12 3.50 -8.95
CA TRP A 60 -8.26 4.42 -9.68
C TRP A 60 -8.85 4.76 -11.05
N PRO A 61 -8.51 5.93 -11.62
CA PRO A 61 -8.75 6.21 -13.03
C PRO A 61 -8.13 5.15 -13.95
N GLU A 62 -8.74 4.94 -15.12
CA GLU A 62 -8.27 3.95 -16.10
C GLU A 62 -6.84 4.25 -16.60
N GLU A 63 -6.48 5.53 -16.75
CA GLU A 63 -5.14 5.97 -17.17
C GLU A 63 -4.01 5.49 -16.25
N TYR A 64 -4.32 5.18 -14.99
CA TYR A 64 -3.37 4.67 -14.00
C TYR A 64 -3.52 3.16 -13.74
N GLY A 65 -4.27 2.45 -14.59
CA GLY A 65 -4.51 1.00 -14.45
C GLY A 65 -5.61 0.65 -13.47
N GLY A 66 -6.57 1.55 -13.24
CA GLY A 66 -7.80 1.28 -12.50
C GLY A 66 -8.99 0.96 -13.41
N GLN A 67 -10.19 0.95 -12.83
CA GLN A 67 -11.46 0.69 -13.53
C GLN A 67 -12.46 1.84 -13.35
N ALA A 68 -12.04 2.96 -12.75
CA ALA A 68 -12.92 4.06 -12.34
C ALA A 68 -14.17 3.56 -11.58
N ALA A 69 -14.02 2.50 -10.77
CA ALA A 69 -15.12 1.82 -10.13
C ALA A 69 -15.89 2.76 -9.19
N SER A 70 -17.21 2.57 -9.13
CA SER A 70 -18.08 3.39 -8.29
C SER A 70 -17.70 3.28 -6.80
N PRO A 71 -18.06 4.28 -5.96
CA PRO A 71 -17.90 4.19 -4.51
C PRO A 71 -18.61 2.97 -3.91
N VAL A 72 -19.78 2.60 -4.45
CA VAL A 72 -20.55 1.41 -4.01
C VAL A 72 -19.74 0.15 -4.27
N ARG A 73 -19.21 -0.03 -5.48
CA ARG A 73 -18.42 -1.22 -5.81
C ARG A 73 -17.13 -1.31 -4.98
N THR A 74 -16.48 -0.17 -4.77
CA THR A 74 -15.30 -0.07 -3.90
C THR A 74 -15.64 -0.39 -2.44
N ALA A 75 -16.83 0.00 -1.95
CA ALA A 75 -17.30 -0.36 -0.62
C ALA A 75 -17.54 -1.87 -0.49
N ILE A 76 -18.20 -2.50 -1.49
CA ILE A 76 -18.40 -3.95 -1.54
C ILE A 76 -17.06 -4.69 -1.46
N PHE A 77 -16.06 -4.23 -2.21
CA PHE A 77 -14.72 -4.81 -2.17
C PHE A 77 -14.10 -4.72 -0.77
N ASN A 78 -14.06 -3.51 -0.21
CA ASN A 78 -13.46 -3.26 1.10
C ASN A 78 -14.16 -4.02 2.22
N GLU A 79 -15.48 -4.11 2.18
CA GLU A 79 -16.29 -4.84 3.16
C GLU A 79 -15.96 -6.33 3.12
N ALA A 80 -16.06 -6.97 1.95
CA ALA A 80 -15.82 -8.41 1.83
C ALA A 80 -14.39 -8.80 2.24
N MET A 81 -13.39 -8.08 1.74
CA MET A 81 -11.99 -8.32 2.10
C MET A 81 -11.73 -8.14 3.60
N THR A 82 -12.43 -7.20 4.25
CA THR A 82 -12.31 -6.99 5.70
C THR A 82 -13.04 -8.05 6.50
N TYR A 83 -14.28 -8.36 6.12
CA TYR A 83 -15.15 -9.31 6.80
C TYR A 83 -14.50 -10.70 6.86
N HIS A 84 -13.93 -11.13 5.74
CA HIS A 84 -13.23 -12.42 5.63
C HIS A 84 -11.76 -12.36 6.03
N ARG A 85 -11.24 -11.20 6.47
CA ARG A 85 -9.82 -10.99 6.78
C ARG A 85 -8.88 -11.42 5.64
N ALA A 86 -9.35 -11.32 4.39
CA ALA A 86 -8.59 -11.73 3.22
C ALA A 86 -7.32 -10.87 3.07
N PRO A 87 -6.16 -11.50 2.77
CA PRO A 87 -4.91 -10.79 2.57
C PRO A 87 -4.87 -10.14 1.18
N GLY A 88 -3.72 -9.58 0.82
CA GLY A 88 -3.44 -9.09 -0.52
C GLY A 88 -3.82 -7.62 -0.78
N ARG A 89 -4.65 -7.02 0.07
CA ARG A 89 -4.86 -5.56 0.04
C ARG A 89 -3.54 -4.82 0.27
N ASP A 90 -3.42 -3.65 -0.35
CA ASP A 90 -2.30 -2.75 -0.14
C ASP A 90 -2.78 -1.36 0.29
N ASN A 91 -2.74 -1.10 1.60
CA ASN A 91 -3.17 0.19 2.12
C ASN A 91 -2.14 1.29 1.88
N PHE A 92 -0.85 0.95 1.77
CA PHE A 92 0.20 1.96 1.67
C PHE A 92 0.45 2.36 0.22
N GLY A 93 0.65 1.39 -0.68
CA GLY A 93 0.91 1.70 -2.08
C GLY A 93 -0.34 2.17 -2.79
N VAL A 94 -1.43 1.41 -2.72
CA VAL A 94 -2.66 1.74 -3.45
C VAL A 94 -3.42 2.92 -2.84
N ARG A 95 -3.75 2.86 -1.54
CA ARG A 95 -4.67 3.83 -0.92
C ARG A 95 -3.99 5.16 -0.57
N MET A 96 -2.74 5.14 -0.13
CA MET A 96 -2.06 6.35 0.35
C MET A 96 -1.11 6.91 -0.70
N MET A 97 -0.07 6.16 -1.05
CA MET A 97 1.00 6.64 -1.92
C MET A 97 0.48 6.93 -3.34
N GLY A 98 -0.29 6.00 -3.93
CA GLY A 98 -0.84 6.19 -5.27
C GLY A 98 -1.79 7.37 -5.37
N ALA A 99 -2.64 7.59 -4.36
CA ALA A 99 -3.49 8.78 -4.29
C ALA A 99 -2.67 10.07 -4.26
N THR A 100 -1.62 10.12 -3.44
CA THR A 100 -0.70 11.28 -3.38
C THR A 100 -0.01 11.52 -4.71
N LEU A 101 0.54 10.49 -5.36
CA LEU A 101 1.22 10.64 -6.66
C LEU A 101 0.28 11.04 -7.79
N MET A 102 -0.95 10.52 -7.83
CA MET A 102 -1.92 10.91 -8.86
C MET A 102 -2.25 12.41 -8.77
N ILE A 103 -2.31 12.98 -7.57
CA ILE A 103 -2.66 14.40 -7.36
C ILE A 103 -1.44 15.31 -7.46
N HIS A 104 -0.31 14.92 -6.88
CA HIS A 104 0.84 15.80 -6.65
C HIS A 104 2.13 15.37 -7.36
N GLY A 105 2.18 14.14 -7.90
CA GLY A 105 3.37 13.63 -8.55
C GLY A 105 3.61 14.26 -9.92
N THR A 106 4.87 14.35 -10.31
CA THR A 106 5.25 14.67 -11.70
C THR A 106 4.85 13.53 -12.62
N ASP A 107 4.81 13.77 -13.93
CA ASP A 107 4.46 12.75 -14.91
C ASP A 107 5.48 11.60 -14.90
N GLU A 108 6.75 11.91 -14.67
CA GLU A 108 7.82 10.91 -14.53
C GLU A 108 7.59 10.03 -13.28
N GLN A 109 7.26 10.63 -12.13
CA GLN A 109 6.99 9.89 -10.90
C GLN A 109 5.74 9.00 -11.04
N LYS A 110 4.68 9.51 -11.67
CA LYS A 110 3.47 8.74 -11.96
C LYS A 110 3.78 7.55 -12.85
N ALA A 111 4.48 7.77 -13.96
CA ALA A 111 4.86 6.72 -14.91
C ALA A 111 5.76 5.65 -14.28
N GLN A 112 6.64 6.05 -13.36
CA GLN A 112 7.56 5.12 -12.69
C GLN A 112 6.89 4.28 -11.60
N HIS A 113 5.95 4.84 -10.83
CA HIS A 113 5.48 4.20 -9.59
C HIS A 113 4.06 3.66 -9.61
N LEU A 114 3.15 4.28 -10.36
CA LEU A 114 1.77 3.82 -10.39
C LEU A 114 1.63 2.44 -11.06
N PRO A 115 2.30 2.13 -12.19
CA PRO A 115 2.14 0.82 -12.83
C PRO A 115 2.59 -0.37 -11.96
N PRO A 116 3.77 -0.35 -11.30
CA PRO A 116 4.16 -1.46 -10.41
C PRO A 116 3.21 -1.64 -9.21
N VAL A 117 2.65 -0.54 -8.69
CA VAL A 117 1.65 -0.60 -7.60
C VAL A 117 0.35 -1.21 -8.09
N ALA A 118 -0.13 -0.80 -9.26
CA ALA A 118 -1.34 -1.35 -9.86
C ALA A 118 -1.24 -2.85 -10.14
N LYS A 119 -0.03 -3.32 -10.49
CA LYS A 119 0.28 -4.74 -10.69
C LYS A 119 0.53 -5.51 -9.38
N GLY A 120 0.60 -4.82 -8.25
CA GLY A 120 0.89 -5.44 -6.95
C GLY A 120 2.34 -5.93 -6.80
N GLU A 121 3.27 -5.43 -7.62
CA GLU A 121 4.68 -5.86 -7.68
C GLU A 121 5.54 -5.22 -6.58
N VAL A 122 5.08 -4.13 -5.99
CA VAL A 122 5.81 -3.36 -4.97
C VAL A 122 4.99 -3.22 -3.70
N GLN A 123 5.65 -3.31 -2.54
CA GLN A 123 5.06 -2.96 -1.25
C GLN A 123 5.65 -1.64 -0.77
N TRP A 124 4.78 -0.70 -0.45
CA TRP A 124 5.16 0.55 0.20
C TRP A 124 4.99 0.47 1.71
N CYS A 125 5.74 1.27 2.44
CA CYS A 125 5.56 1.46 3.87
C CYS A 125 5.39 2.96 4.17
N GLN A 126 4.77 3.27 5.30
CA GLN A 126 4.66 4.62 5.82
C GLN A 126 5.46 4.74 7.10
N GLY A 127 6.45 5.63 7.10
CA GLY A 127 7.31 5.93 8.24
C GLY A 127 6.98 7.27 8.91
N TYR A 128 5.74 7.46 9.35
CA TYR A 128 5.33 8.70 10.03
C TYR A 128 5.63 8.70 11.53
N SER A 129 5.43 7.58 12.24
CA SER A 129 5.61 7.57 13.69
C SER A 129 7.07 7.73 14.07
N GLU A 130 7.35 8.61 15.03
CA GLU A 130 8.64 8.79 15.69
C GLU A 130 8.47 8.57 17.21
N PRO A 131 9.54 8.33 17.98
CA PRO A 131 9.42 8.08 19.42
C PRO A 131 8.57 9.10 20.19
N GLU A 132 8.70 10.38 19.81
CA GLU A 132 7.99 11.50 20.44
C GLU A 132 6.81 12.03 19.60
N SER A 133 6.53 11.42 18.43
CA SER A 133 5.49 11.87 17.50
C SER A 133 4.61 10.71 17.06
N GLY A 134 3.47 10.58 17.75
CA GLY A 134 2.40 9.64 17.43
C GLY A 134 1.24 10.32 16.69
N SER A 135 0.15 10.57 17.40
CA SER A 135 -1.04 11.24 16.84
C SER A 135 -0.78 12.70 16.44
N ASP A 136 0.20 13.37 17.06
CA ASP A 136 0.65 14.70 16.68
C ASP A 136 1.73 14.61 15.59
N LEU A 137 1.28 14.43 14.35
CA LEU A 137 2.15 14.34 13.19
C LEU A 137 2.88 15.66 12.88
N ALA A 138 2.44 16.80 13.41
CA ALA A 138 3.12 18.08 13.18
C ALA A 138 4.41 18.20 13.99
N SER A 139 4.55 17.42 15.06
CA SER A 139 5.71 17.44 15.96
C SER A 139 6.94 16.66 15.47
N LEU A 140 6.89 16.10 14.25
CA LEU A 140 7.99 15.28 13.71
C LEU A 140 9.33 16.00 13.83
N SER A 141 10.35 15.23 14.19
CA SER A 141 11.73 15.67 14.30
C SER A 141 12.55 15.33 13.05
N THR A 142 12.10 14.39 12.19
CA THR A 142 12.78 14.09 10.92
C THR A 142 12.87 15.34 10.04
N ARG A 143 14.05 15.60 9.49
CA ARG A 143 14.32 16.73 8.60
C ARG A 143 14.93 16.24 7.29
N ALA A 144 14.51 16.85 6.19
CA ALA A 144 15.16 16.74 4.90
C ALA A 144 15.84 18.08 4.59
N ILE A 145 17.16 18.07 4.43
CA ILE A 145 17.96 19.25 4.12
C ILE A 145 18.42 19.12 2.67
N ARG A 146 18.12 20.12 1.83
CA ARG A 146 18.55 20.13 0.42
C ARG A 146 20.07 20.19 0.33
N ASP A 147 20.65 19.31 -0.48
CA ASP A 147 22.07 19.25 -0.81
C ASP A 147 22.19 19.08 -2.34
N GLY A 148 22.33 20.21 -3.04
CA GLY A 148 22.27 20.25 -4.50
C GLY A 148 20.90 19.82 -5.06
N ASP A 149 20.92 18.79 -5.91
CA ASP A 149 19.72 18.18 -6.52
C ASP A 149 19.07 17.11 -5.62
N ASP A 150 19.69 16.80 -4.49
CA ASP A 150 19.28 15.78 -3.53
C ASP A 150 18.82 16.38 -2.20
N PHE A 151 18.28 15.52 -1.34
CA PHE A 151 18.02 15.83 0.07
C PHE A 151 18.72 14.83 0.97
N VAL A 152 19.37 15.35 2.03
CA VAL A 152 19.89 14.57 3.15
C VAL A 152 18.81 14.48 4.22
N ILE A 153 18.33 13.25 4.48
CA ILE A 153 17.27 12.98 5.46
C ILE A 153 17.89 12.52 6.77
N ASN A 154 17.58 13.21 7.87
CA ASN A 154 18.01 12.86 9.23
C ASN A 154 16.80 12.74 10.15
N GLY A 155 16.65 11.58 10.80
CA GLY A 155 15.55 11.30 11.70
C GLY A 155 15.46 9.83 12.07
N SER A 156 14.44 9.46 12.84
CA SER A 156 14.21 8.07 13.25
C SER A 156 12.73 7.77 13.35
N THR A 157 12.30 6.68 12.74
CA THR A 157 10.91 6.22 12.85
C THR A 157 10.79 5.22 14.00
N GLY A 158 9.78 5.41 14.84
CA GLY A 158 9.54 4.63 16.05
C GLY A 158 8.83 3.32 15.76
N LYS A 159 9.45 2.36 15.05
CA LYS A 159 9.18 0.92 15.16
C LYS A 159 10.45 0.13 14.87
N SER A 160 10.99 -0.52 15.90
CA SER A 160 12.05 -1.53 15.79
C SER A 160 11.61 -2.62 14.80
N GLY A 161 12.24 -2.68 13.63
CA GLY A 161 12.18 -3.87 12.76
C GLY A 161 12.09 -3.63 11.25
N ARG A 162 11.60 -2.49 10.74
CA ARG A 162 11.50 -2.27 9.29
C ARG A 162 11.70 -0.79 8.95
N GLN A 163 12.86 -0.49 8.35
CA GLN A 163 13.33 0.86 8.03
C GLN A 163 12.60 1.45 6.81
N TRP A 164 12.55 2.79 6.79
CA TRP A 164 12.56 3.75 5.67
C TRP A 164 11.47 4.85 5.74
N GLY A 165 11.92 6.07 5.45
CA GLY A 165 11.18 7.33 5.59
C GLY A 165 10.32 7.70 4.38
N ILE A 166 9.82 8.94 4.40
CA ILE A 166 9.00 9.54 3.34
C ILE A 166 9.75 9.45 2.00
N GLY A 167 9.22 8.69 1.03
CA GLY A 167 9.74 8.64 -0.34
C GLY A 167 10.69 7.48 -0.69
N ALA A 168 10.67 6.35 0.02
CA ALA A 168 11.46 5.18 -0.39
C ALA A 168 10.89 4.49 -1.63
N THR A 169 11.47 4.76 -2.80
CA THR A 169 11.25 3.99 -4.01
C THR A 169 12.12 2.75 -4.03
N GLY A 170 11.48 1.60 -4.30
CA GLY A 170 12.11 0.53 -5.07
C GLY A 170 13.01 -0.46 -4.35
N SER A 171 13.04 -0.55 -3.02
CA SER A 171 13.71 -1.68 -2.37
C SER A 171 12.87 -2.27 -1.25
N CYS A 172 12.17 -3.35 -1.63
CA CYS A 172 11.89 -4.53 -0.84
C CYS A 172 12.11 -4.42 0.68
N CYS A 173 11.00 -4.53 1.41
CA CYS A 173 10.96 -5.08 2.76
C CYS A 173 11.43 -6.55 2.76
N LEU A 174 12.70 -6.81 2.46
CA LEU A 174 13.33 -8.11 2.73
C LEU A 174 14.07 -8.04 4.07
N PRO A 175 14.02 -9.10 4.89
CA PRO A 175 14.70 -9.12 6.19
C PRO A 175 16.21 -9.13 5.98
N ALA A 176 16.92 -8.14 6.54
CA ALA A 176 18.36 -8.24 6.77
C ALA A 176 18.59 -9.01 8.08
N PRO A 177 19.31 -10.14 8.08
CA PRO A 177 19.64 -10.86 9.29
C PRO A 177 20.93 -10.26 9.88
N THR A 178 20.84 -9.16 10.65
CA THR A 178 21.76 -8.81 11.77
C THR A 178 21.53 -7.37 12.28
N PRO A 179 21.75 -7.11 13.58
CA PRO A 179 21.61 -5.79 14.17
C PRO A 179 22.93 -5.02 14.04
N THR A 180 23.21 -4.46 12.87
CA THR A 180 24.24 -3.42 12.75
C THR A 180 23.56 -2.14 12.33
N ARG A 181 23.65 -1.12 13.21
CA ARG A 181 23.08 0.22 13.01
C ARG A 181 23.78 0.86 11.80
N PRO A 182 23.14 0.99 10.63
CA PRO A 182 23.79 1.60 9.50
C PRO A 182 23.52 3.11 9.57
N SER A 183 24.57 3.92 9.50
CA SER A 183 24.44 5.31 9.06
C SER A 183 24.07 5.26 7.59
N ILE A 184 22.85 5.65 7.22
CA ILE A 184 22.43 5.65 5.82
C ILE A 184 22.17 7.08 5.38
N GLY A 185 23.05 7.59 4.52
CA GLY A 185 22.69 8.68 3.62
C GLY A 185 21.71 8.14 2.59
N ALA A 186 20.43 8.46 2.75
CA ALA A 186 19.46 8.33 1.68
C ALA A 186 19.56 9.60 0.83
N SER A 187 20.03 9.48 -0.42
CA SER A 187 19.83 10.51 -1.45
C SER A 187 18.38 10.39 -1.91
N ALA A 188 17.56 11.39 -1.54
CA ALA A 188 16.25 11.58 -2.13
C ALA A 188 16.40 12.58 -3.28
N SER A 189 16.70 12.08 -4.48
CA SER A 189 16.82 12.93 -5.66
C SER A 189 15.45 13.47 -6.11
N SER A 190 15.33 14.80 -6.17
CA SER A 190 14.29 15.60 -6.88
C SER A 190 12.78 15.48 -6.54
N TRP A 191 12.37 14.92 -5.40
CA TRP A 191 10.92 14.76 -5.06
C TRP A 191 10.14 16.04 -4.71
N LEU A 192 10.83 17.16 -4.48
CA LEU A 192 10.26 18.40 -3.91
C LEU A 192 10.31 19.60 -4.87
N THR A 193 10.30 19.34 -6.18
CA THR A 193 10.21 20.37 -7.23
C THR A 193 8.95 20.14 -8.04
#